data_AF-A0A9K3MZQ0-F1
#
_entry.id   AF-A0A9K3MZQ0-F1
#
_cell.length_a   1.000
_cell.length_b   1.000
_cell.length_c   1.000
_cell.angle_alpha   90.00
_cell.angle_beta   90.00
_cell.angle_gamma   90.00
#
_symmetry.space_group_name_H-M   'P 1'
#
loop_
_entity.id
_entity.type
_entity.pdbx_description
1 polymer ?
#
loop_
_entity_poly.entity_id
_entity_poly.type
_entity_poly.pdbx_seq_one_letter_code
_entity_poly.pdbx_strand_id
1 'polypeptide(L)'
;MPLQTPILDHVLEEVLKHPAIGGFLIHSGWNSTLESISSGVPVLCWPFFAEQQTNCRYSCVEWGIGMEIDTNVKREEVEAQVREIIDGTKGKMMKAKALELKKKAKEAVTIGGSSYLNFDKLVTEILLKK
;
A
#
# COMPACT_ATOMS: atom_id res chain seq x y z
N MET A 1 -18.60 -11.95 -7.69
CA MET A 1 -17.25 -11.42 -7.41
C MET A 1 -17.11 -10.17 -8.28
N PRO A 2 -17.32 -8.96 -7.75
CA PRO A 2 -17.33 -7.79 -8.61
C PRO A 2 -15.89 -7.54 -9.08
N LEU A 3 -15.73 -7.65 -10.40
CA LEU A 3 -14.56 -7.19 -11.14
C LEU A 3 -14.31 -5.72 -10.76
N GLN A 4 -13.12 -5.43 -10.24
CA GLN A 4 -12.65 -4.08 -10.00
C GLN A 4 -12.74 -3.30 -11.32
N THR A 5 -13.60 -2.29 -11.36
CA THR A 5 -13.79 -1.44 -12.53
C THR A 5 -12.64 -0.44 -12.63
N PRO A 6 -12.05 -0.21 -13.83
CA PRO A 6 -10.90 0.69 -14.03
C PRO A 6 -11.09 2.15 -13.56
N ILE A 7 -12.35 2.56 -13.33
CA ILE A 7 -12.71 3.91 -12.88
C ILE A 7 -12.35 4.10 -11.40
N LEU A 8 -12.35 3.05 -10.58
CA LEU A 8 -12.07 3.16 -9.15
C LEU A 8 -10.58 3.38 -8.85
N ASP A 9 -9.69 2.79 -9.63
CA ASP A 9 -8.24 2.86 -9.39
C ASP A 9 -7.71 4.31 -9.52
N HIS A 10 -8.19 5.05 -10.54
CA HIS A 10 -7.83 6.47 -10.71
C HIS A 10 -8.36 7.36 -9.57
N VAL A 11 -9.56 7.09 -9.07
CA VAL A 11 -10.15 7.87 -7.97
C VAL A 11 -9.39 7.62 -6.67
N LEU A 12 -9.01 6.37 -6.41
CA LEU A 12 -8.31 6.02 -5.17
C LEU A 12 -6.91 6.65 -5.11
N GLU A 13 -6.18 6.65 -6.23
CA GLU A 13 -4.89 7.33 -6.32
C GLU A 13 -5.00 8.84 -6.00
N GLU A 14 -6.00 9.52 -6.55
CA GLU A 14 -6.24 10.95 -6.28
C GLU A 14 -6.57 11.20 -4.81
N VAL A 15 -7.43 10.35 -4.21
CA VAL A 15 -7.78 10.45 -2.80
C VAL A 15 -6.55 10.27 -1.92
N LEU A 16 -5.73 9.23 -2.14
CA LEU A 16 -4.57 8.93 -1.29
C LEU A 16 -3.45 9.97 -1.38
N LYS A 17 -3.38 10.74 -2.46
CA LYS A 17 -2.45 11.88 -2.59
C LYS A 17 -2.89 13.11 -1.80
N HIS A 18 -4.14 13.17 -1.36
CA HIS A 18 -4.66 14.33 -0.64
C HIS A 18 -4.01 14.45 0.76
N PRO A 19 -3.49 15.64 1.14
CA PRO A 19 -2.73 15.80 2.39
C PRO A 19 -3.54 15.55 3.67
N ALA A 20 -4.87 15.60 3.60
CA ALA A 20 -5.75 15.28 4.72
C ALA A 20 -5.85 13.77 5.03
N ILE A 21 -5.32 12.89 4.17
CA ILE A 21 -5.36 11.45 4.41
C ILE A 21 -4.27 11.04 5.40
N GLY A 22 -4.70 10.64 6.60
CA GLY A 22 -3.83 10.12 7.67
C GLY A 22 -3.61 8.60 7.63
N GLY A 23 -4.56 7.84 7.07
CA GLY A 23 -4.48 6.38 6.99
C GLY A 23 -5.52 5.79 6.02
N PHE A 24 -5.30 4.55 5.59
CA PHE A 24 -6.14 3.87 4.61
C PHE A 24 -6.56 2.48 5.09
N LEU A 25 -7.86 2.26 5.27
CA LEU A 25 -8.43 0.96 5.59
C LEU A 25 -8.58 0.12 4.32
N ILE A 26 -7.88 -1.01 4.24
CA ILE A 26 -7.83 -1.89 3.07
C ILE A 26 -8.03 -3.36 3.44
N HIS A 27 -8.54 -4.12 2.48
CA HIS A 27 -8.56 -5.58 2.54
C HIS A 27 -7.21 -6.21 2.18
N SER A 28 -6.15 -5.42 2.00
CA SER A 28 -4.80 -5.88 1.62
C SER A 28 -4.69 -6.51 0.21
N GLY A 29 -5.52 -6.09 -0.75
CA GLY A 29 -5.30 -6.40 -2.16
C GLY A 29 -4.02 -5.73 -2.69
N TRP A 30 -3.37 -6.34 -3.69
CA TRP A 30 -2.07 -5.88 -4.18
C TRP A 30 -2.07 -4.46 -4.75
N ASN A 31 -3.08 -4.12 -5.57
CA ASN A 31 -3.19 -2.77 -6.17
C ASN A 31 -3.30 -1.68 -5.10
N SER A 32 -4.24 -1.82 -4.16
CA SER A 32 -4.41 -0.85 -3.07
C SER A 32 -3.19 -0.77 -2.15
N THR A 33 -2.46 -1.87 -1.98
CA THR A 33 -1.19 -1.89 -1.24
C THR A 33 -0.13 -1.04 -1.96
N LEU A 34 0.01 -1.22 -3.28
CA LEU A 34 0.94 -0.43 -4.10
C LEU A 34 0.57 1.06 -4.15
N GLU A 35 -0.72 1.39 -4.24
CA GLU A 35 -1.21 2.77 -4.22
C GLU A 35 -0.93 3.44 -2.87
N SER A 36 -1.10 2.72 -1.76
CA SER A 36 -0.77 3.22 -0.42
C SER A 36 0.73 3.46 -0.24
N ILE A 37 1.57 2.52 -0.72
CA ILE A 37 3.04 2.67 -0.72
C ILE A 37 3.45 3.88 -1.57
N SER A 38 2.92 3.99 -2.78
CA SER A 38 3.23 5.08 -3.71
C SER A 38 2.74 6.44 -3.20
N SER A 39 1.70 6.45 -2.37
CA SER A 39 1.17 7.66 -1.74
C SER A 39 1.87 7.98 -0.41
N GLY A 40 2.53 7.00 0.20
CA GLY A 40 3.18 7.13 1.52
C GLY A 40 2.14 7.22 2.64
N VAL A 41 1.08 6.43 2.53
CA VAL A 41 -0.04 6.39 3.49
C VAL A 41 0.04 5.07 4.26
N PRO A 42 -0.02 5.09 5.61
CA PRO A 42 -0.07 3.87 6.40
C PRO A 42 -1.44 3.20 6.29
N VAL A 43 -1.50 1.88 6.53
CA VAL A 43 -2.70 1.08 6.27
C VAL A 43 -3.28 0.42 7.52
N LEU A 44 -4.60 0.35 7.61
CA LEU A 44 -5.30 -0.62 8.45
C LEU A 44 -5.70 -1.79 7.55
N CYS A 45 -5.24 -2.98 7.86
CA CYS A 45 -5.48 -4.18 7.08
C CYS A 45 -6.63 -4.99 7.66
N TRP A 46 -7.58 -5.39 6.82
CA TRP A 46 -8.66 -6.30 7.19
C TRP A 46 -8.87 -7.35 6.08
N PRO A 47 -7.99 -8.36 6.00
CA PRO A 47 -7.94 -9.31 4.88
C PRO A 47 -9.10 -10.31 4.92
N PHE A 48 -9.55 -10.75 3.73
CA PHE A 48 -10.63 -11.72 3.57
C PHE A 48 -10.19 -13.02 2.86
N PHE A 49 -9.59 -12.93 1.67
CA PHE A 49 -9.29 -14.11 0.84
C PHE A 49 -8.06 -13.94 -0.08
N ALA A 50 -7.67 -15.02 -0.75
CA ALA A 50 -6.54 -15.08 -1.69
C ALA A 50 -5.20 -14.73 -1.04
N GLU A 51 -4.45 -13.78 -1.58
CA GLU A 51 -3.12 -13.36 -1.11
C GLU A 51 -3.19 -12.24 -0.04
N GLN A 52 -4.39 -11.80 0.33
CA GLN A 52 -4.60 -10.66 1.22
C GLN A 52 -3.96 -10.85 2.59
N GLN A 53 -4.00 -12.06 3.15
CA GLN A 53 -3.34 -12.40 4.41
C GLN A 53 -1.81 -12.25 4.30
N THR A 54 -1.23 -12.63 3.17
CA THR A 54 0.21 -12.45 2.91
C THR A 54 0.56 -10.97 2.83
N ASN A 55 -0.20 -10.19 2.05
CA ASN A 55 0.02 -8.75 1.92
C ASN A 55 -0.17 -8.00 3.26
N CYS A 56 -1.16 -8.42 4.06
CA CYS A 56 -1.37 -7.95 5.42
C CYS A 56 -0.11 -8.18 6.27
N ARG A 57 0.41 -9.42 6.27
CA ARG A 57 1.63 -9.77 7.01
C ARG A 57 2.83 -8.92 6.60
N TYR A 58 3.04 -8.71 5.30
CA TYR A 58 4.11 -7.84 4.80
C TYR A 58 3.92 -6.39 5.27
N SER A 59 2.71 -5.85 5.15
CA SER A 59 2.39 -4.47 5.58
C SER A 59 2.60 -4.26 7.07
N CYS A 60 2.15 -5.21 7.90
CA CYS A 60 2.22 -5.11 9.36
C CYS A 60 3.61 -5.41 9.93
N VAL A 61 4.32 -6.40 9.38
CA VAL A 61 5.54 -6.93 10.02
C VAL A 61 6.81 -6.59 9.25
N GLU A 62 6.85 -6.87 7.94
CA GLU A 62 8.08 -6.71 7.16
C GLU A 62 8.34 -5.22 6.85
N TRP A 63 7.32 -4.53 6.39
CA TRP A 63 7.39 -3.10 6.05
C TRP A 63 7.06 -2.21 7.24
N GLY A 64 6.23 -2.71 8.16
CA GLY A 64 5.78 -1.97 9.34
C GLY A 64 5.08 -0.66 8.99
N ILE A 65 4.25 -0.67 7.94
CA ILE A 65 3.43 0.44 7.49
C ILE A 65 1.95 0.27 7.84
N GLY A 66 1.58 -0.83 8.52
CA GLY A 66 0.18 -1.08 8.84
C GLY A 66 -0.07 -1.83 10.15
N MET A 67 -1.36 -1.91 10.49
CA MET A 67 -1.90 -2.71 11.60
C MET A 67 -3.07 -3.55 11.10
N GLU A 68 -3.22 -4.75 11.64
CA GLU A 68 -4.29 -5.67 11.28
C GLU A 68 -5.49 -5.52 12.21
N ILE A 69 -6.69 -5.43 11.64
CA ILE A 69 -7.96 -5.51 12.36
C ILE A 69 -8.28 -6.99 12.63
N ASP A 70 -8.68 -7.29 13.86
CA ASP A 70 -9.05 -8.66 14.26
C ASP A 70 -10.19 -9.22 13.39
N THR A 71 -10.24 -10.55 13.27
CA THR A 71 -11.31 -11.22 12.52
C THR A 71 -12.65 -11.07 13.25
N ASN A 72 -12.63 -11.07 14.58
CA ASN A 72 -13.78 -10.82 15.45
C ASN A 72 -13.91 -9.33 15.75
N VAL A 73 -14.33 -8.57 14.74
CA VAL A 73 -14.37 -7.10 14.78
C VAL A 73 -15.26 -6.59 15.93
N LYS A 74 -14.66 -5.81 16.83
CA LYS A 74 -15.38 -4.97 17.80
C LYS A 74 -15.18 -3.50 17.49
N ARG A 75 -16.23 -2.70 17.70
CA ARG A 75 -16.23 -1.26 17.41
C ARG A 75 -15.11 -0.54 18.17
N GLU A 76 -14.92 -0.89 19.44
CA GLU A 76 -13.97 -0.25 20.35
C GLU A 76 -12.52 -0.51 19.90
N GLU A 77 -12.26 -1.70 19.38
CA GLU A 77 -10.94 -2.09 18.85
C GLU A 77 -10.64 -1.32 17.55
N VAL A 78 -11.61 -1.25 16.63
CA VAL A 78 -11.48 -0.46 15.39
C VAL A 78 -11.26 1.02 15.71
N GLU A 79 -12.03 1.60 16.64
CA GLU A 79 -11.85 2.99 17.06
C GLU A 79 -10.43 3.24 17.60
N ALA A 80 -9.93 2.35 18.47
CA ALA A 80 -8.58 2.47 19.01
C ALA A 80 -7.51 2.43 17.91
N GLN A 81 -7.65 1.52 16.94
CA GLN A 81 -6.72 1.40 15.81
C GLN A 81 -6.79 2.62 14.88
N VAL A 82 -7.97 3.17 14.63
CA VAL A 82 -8.14 4.42 13.86
C VAL A 82 -7.49 5.60 14.58
N ARG A 83 -7.67 5.73 15.90
CA ARG A 83 -6.98 6.79 16.67
C ARG A 83 -5.46 6.61 16.63
N GLU A 84 -4.97 5.37 16.75
CA GLU A 84 -3.55 5.07 16.75
C GLU A 84 -2.88 5.35 15.40
N ILE A 85 -3.55 5.05 14.27
CA ILE A 85 -2.97 5.30 12.94
C ILE A 85 -2.94 6.79 12.59
N ILE A 86 -3.92 7.57 13.06
CA ILE A 86 -4.03 9.00 12.76
C ILE A 86 -3.07 9.84 13.63
N ASP A 87 -3.13 9.68 14.96
CA ASP A 87 -2.40 10.57 15.89
C ASP A 87 -1.44 9.84 16.85
N GLY A 88 -1.54 8.52 16.91
CA GLY A 88 -0.74 7.67 17.80
C GLY A 88 0.75 7.61 17.43
N THR A 89 1.55 7.15 18.40
CA THR A 89 3.00 7.01 18.23
C THR A 89 3.33 5.97 17.16
N LYS A 90 2.61 4.84 17.13
CA LYS A 90 2.78 3.82 16.08
C LYS A 90 2.36 4.38 14.73
N GLY A 91 1.26 5.14 14.66
CA GLY A 91 0.81 5.83 13.44
C GLY A 91 1.91 6.69 12.82
N LYS A 92 2.55 7.53 13.63
CA LYS A 92 3.68 8.38 13.20
C LYS A 92 4.88 7.56 12.70
N MET A 93 5.21 6.46 13.37
CA MET A 93 6.28 5.56 12.93
C MET A 93 5.94 4.86 11.60
N MET A 94 4.70 4.38 11.45
CA MET A 94 4.22 3.76 10.21
C MET A 94 4.22 4.77 9.05
N LYS A 95 3.80 6.01 9.30
CA LYS A 95 3.83 7.10 8.32
C LYS A 95 5.26 7.39 7.84
N ALA A 96 6.23 7.43 8.74
CA ALA A 96 7.64 7.63 8.39
C ALA A 96 8.16 6.50 7.49
N LYS A 97 7.86 5.24 7.83
CA LYS A 97 8.20 4.07 7.01
C LYS A 97 7.50 4.07 5.65
N ALA A 98 6.23 4.45 5.61
CA ALA A 98 5.47 4.56 4.36
C ALA A 98 6.08 5.61 3.43
N LEU A 99 6.54 6.75 3.97
CA LEU A 99 7.25 7.77 3.20
C LEU A 99 8.62 7.30 2.70
N GLU A 100 9.33 6.49 3.47
CA GLU A 100 10.57 5.85 3.02
C GLU A 100 10.32 4.89 1.85
N LEU A 101 9.30 4.03 1.96
CA LEU A 101 8.94 3.12 0.88
C LEU A 101 8.45 3.87 -0.37
N LYS A 102 7.68 4.95 -0.20
CA LYS A 102 7.29 5.85 -1.31
C LYS A 102 8.52 6.35 -2.06
N LYS A 103 9.54 6.81 -1.33
CA LYS A 103 10.80 7.29 -1.93
C LYS A 103 11.47 6.18 -2.72
N LYS A 104 11.66 4.99 -2.13
CA LYS A 104 12.26 3.83 -2.80
C LYS A 104 11.48 3.38 -4.04
N ALA A 105 10.15 3.35 -3.94
CA ALA A 105 9.28 3.01 -5.06
C ALA A 105 9.45 4.00 -6.21
N LYS A 106 9.49 5.30 -5.91
CA LYS A 106 9.75 6.35 -6.91
C LYS A 106 11.12 6.19 -7.56
N GLU A 107 12.17 5.99 -6.77
CA GLU A 107 13.54 5.80 -7.27
C GLU A 107 13.68 4.57 -8.18
N ALA A 108 12.98 3.47 -7.85
CA ALA A 108 13.02 2.25 -8.64
C ALA A 108 12.42 2.41 -10.05
N VAL A 109 11.41 3.27 -10.22
CA VAL A 109 10.69 3.47 -11.49
C VAL A 109 11.16 4.68 -12.29
N THR A 110 11.94 5.59 -11.70
CA THR A 110 12.55 6.71 -12.43
C THR A 110 13.60 6.23 -13.44
N ILE A 111 13.95 7.08 -14.42
CA ILE A 111 14.99 6.79 -15.42
C ILE A 111 16.29 6.38 -14.71
N GLY A 112 16.83 5.22 -15.09
CA GLY A 112 18.01 4.62 -14.46
C GLY A 112 17.74 3.84 -13.17
N GLY A 113 16.50 3.81 -12.69
CA GLY A 113 16.05 3.00 -11.56
C GLY A 113 16.00 1.51 -11.90
N SER A 114 16.00 0.66 -10.86
CA SER A 114 16.07 -0.80 -11.03
C SER A 114 14.89 -1.39 -11.81
N SER A 115 13.66 -1.00 -11.48
CA SER A 115 12.46 -1.47 -12.20
C SER A 115 12.40 -0.93 -13.63
N TYR A 116 12.85 0.33 -13.83
CA TYR A 116 12.98 0.92 -15.17
C TYR A 116 13.94 0.10 -16.05
N LEU A 117 15.15 -0.19 -15.54
CA LEU A 117 16.16 -0.95 -16.27
C LEU A 117 15.74 -2.39 -16.52
N ASN A 118 15.05 -3.02 -15.56
CA ASN A 118 14.51 -4.37 -15.74
C ASN A 118 13.46 -4.41 -16.87
N PHE A 119 12.60 -3.39 -16.97
CA PHE A 119 11.62 -3.29 -18.03
C PHE A 119 12.27 -3.02 -19.39
N ASP A 120 13.25 -2.11 -19.45
CA ASP A 120 14.02 -1.84 -20.68
C ASP A 120 14.74 -3.09 -21.19
N LYS A 121 15.33 -3.87 -20.28
CA LYS A 121 15.96 -5.15 -20.59
C LYS A 121 14.95 -6.16 -21.13
N LEU A 122 13.77 -6.29 -20.51
CA LEU A 122 12.68 -7.15 -20.99
C LEU A 122 12.27 -6.80 -22.42
N VAL A 123 12.07 -5.52 -22.71
CA VAL A 123 11.70 -5.05 -24.05
C VAL A 123 12.80 -5.38 -25.06
N THR A 124 14.04 -5.07 -24.73
CA THR A 124 15.18 -5.22 -25.65
C THR A 124 15.53 -6.68 -25.91
N GLU A 125 15.53 -7.53 -24.88
CA GLU A 125 16.02 -8.91 -24.99
C GLU A 125 14.95 -9.93 -25.38
N ILE A 126 13.66 -9.64 -25.16
CA ILE A 126 12.58 -10.60 -25.44
C ILE A 126 11.66 -10.10 -26.56
N LEU A 127 11.26 -8.83 -26.52
CA LEU A 127 10.26 -8.32 -27.47
C LEU A 127 10.89 -7.81 -28.77
N LEU A 128 12.12 -7.30 -28.72
CA LEU A 128 12.82 -6.73 -29.88
C LEU A 128 13.91 -7.63 -30.47
N LYS A 129 14.41 -8.62 -29.71
CA LYS A 129 15.28 -9.65 -30.27
C LYS A 129 14.47 -10.55 -31.20
N LYS A 130 14.74 -10.45 -32.50
CA LYS A 130 14.37 -11.44 -33.52
C LYS A 130 15.48 -12.47 -33.66
#